data_AF-A0AAW5ZW22-F1
#
_entry.id   AF-A0AAW5ZW22-F1
#
_cell.length_a   1.000
_cell.length_b   1.000
_cell.length_c   1.000
_cell.angle_alpha   90.00
_cell.angle_beta   90.00
_cell.angle_gamma   90.00
#
_symmetry.space_group_name_H-M   'P 1'
#
loop_
_entity.id
_entity.type
_entity.pdbx_description
1 polymer ?
#
loop_
_entity_poly.entity_id
_entity_poly.type
_entity_poly.pdbx_seq_one_letter_code
_entity_poly.pdbx_strand_id
1 'polypeptide(L)'
;MSGAVALDVGRTANGAQATAPVHSTVTYTLGKAGQILSGGNLSLAGSGDLTNAGDIAAAGKVSITAAGTFTNQGTYVSSVTTTSGCLPGAITCREAGAHVDTLNYQQAPNTVAAGDTLTVHAANIQNLNGTLAAVGNVTLTAGSGVTNRAGAIQSTAGDVTIAAPTVVNTTMAPVTLHKSYGNRNPSYAGGCNAGGTYKESQCASDETTA
;
A
#
# COMPACT_ATOMS: atom_id res chain seq x y z
N MET A 1 -49.66 26.40 28.31
CA MET A 1 -49.12 26.28 26.94
C MET A 1 -47.60 26.26 27.08
N SER A 2 -46.97 25.11 26.88
CA SER A 2 -45.51 24.95 27.00
C SER A 2 -44.89 25.28 25.64
N GLY A 3 -44.13 26.37 25.55
CA GLY A 3 -43.41 26.75 24.35
C GLY A 3 -42.13 25.92 24.22
N ALA A 4 -42.02 25.15 23.15
CA ALA A 4 -40.80 24.42 22.83
C ALA A 4 -39.65 25.41 22.61
N VAL A 5 -38.59 25.29 23.42
CA VAL A 5 -37.34 26.01 23.19
C VAL A 5 -36.66 25.34 22.00
N ALA A 6 -36.71 25.97 20.83
CA ALA A 6 -35.92 25.54 19.69
C ALA A 6 -34.45 25.84 20.01
N LEU A 7 -33.64 24.78 20.15
CA LEU A 7 -32.19 24.94 20.26
C LEU A 7 -31.65 25.33 18.88
N ASP A 8 -31.44 26.61 18.68
CA ASP A 8 -30.89 27.18 17.45
C ASP A 8 -29.37 26.98 17.43
N VAL A 9 -28.92 25.87 16.82
CA VAL A 9 -27.50 25.53 16.68
C VAL A 9 -26.97 26.01 15.34
N GLY A 10 -25.70 26.47 15.31
CA GLY A 10 -25.02 26.86 14.07
C GLY A 10 -25.15 28.34 13.73
N ARG A 11 -25.17 29.23 14.73
CA ARG A 11 -24.96 30.67 14.52
C ARG A 11 -23.55 31.08 14.93
N THR A 12 -22.99 32.04 14.22
CA THR A 12 -21.74 32.72 14.57
C THR A 12 -21.96 33.62 15.80
N ALA A 13 -20.87 34.11 16.40
CA ALA A 13 -20.94 34.98 17.59
C ALA A 13 -21.77 36.27 17.39
N ASN A 14 -22.00 36.69 16.15
CA ASN A 14 -22.84 37.82 15.76
C ASN A 14 -24.26 37.42 15.29
N GLY A 15 -24.69 36.18 15.52
CA GLY A 15 -26.06 35.73 15.24
C GLY A 15 -26.38 35.42 13.77
N ALA A 16 -25.39 35.49 12.87
CA ALA A 16 -25.56 35.03 11.50
C ALA A 16 -25.55 33.50 11.46
N GLN A 17 -26.22 32.91 10.47
CA GLN A 17 -26.11 31.47 10.25
C GLN A 17 -24.67 31.14 9.86
N ALA A 18 -24.02 30.23 10.60
CA ALA A 18 -22.69 29.77 10.29
C ALA A 18 -22.72 29.08 8.93
N THR A 19 -22.03 29.67 7.96
CA THR A 19 -21.84 29.07 6.64
C THR A 19 -20.89 27.89 6.77
N ALA A 20 -21.19 26.81 6.05
CA ALA A 20 -20.26 25.70 5.95
C ALA A 20 -18.89 26.22 5.45
N PRO A 21 -17.76 25.71 5.99
CA PRO A 21 -16.45 26.07 5.47
C PRO A 21 -16.38 25.84 3.96
N VAL A 22 -16.11 26.90 3.20
CA VAL A 22 -15.97 26.82 1.73
C VAL A 22 -14.53 26.48 1.29
N HIS A 23 -13.60 26.45 2.25
CA HIS A 23 -12.20 26.11 2.03
C HIS A 23 -11.66 25.39 3.27
N SER A 24 -10.92 24.31 3.06
CA SER A 24 -10.19 23.59 4.11
C SER A 24 -8.76 23.40 3.65
N THR A 25 -7.80 23.88 4.43
CA THR A 25 -6.38 23.76 4.16
C THR A 25 -5.79 22.72 5.11
N VAL A 26 -5.12 21.70 4.56
CA VAL A 26 -4.39 20.71 5.35
C VAL A 26 -2.90 21.05 5.30
N THR A 27 -2.28 21.26 6.46
CA THR A 27 -0.83 21.38 6.63
C THR A 27 -0.29 20.06 7.17
N TYR A 28 0.87 19.60 6.67
CA TYR A 28 1.51 18.38 7.16
C TYR A 28 2.84 18.69 7.85
N THR A 29 3.25 17.82 8.78
CA THR A 29 4.56 17.83 9.42
C THR A 29 5.33 16.61 8.94
N LEU A 30 6.61 16.78 8.61
CA LEU A 30 7.48 15.70 8.13
C LEU A 30 7.56 14.58 9.18
N GLY A 31 7.29 13.32 8.79
CA GLY A 31 7.41 12.14 9.66
C GLY A 31 6.12 11.59 10.26
N LYS A 32 4.95 12.18 9.99
CA LYS A 32 3.63 11.59 10.26
C LYS A 32 2.85 11.48 8.95
N ALA A 33 2.32 10.31 8.64
CA ALA A 33 1.36 10.15 7.55
C ALA A 33 0.15 11.05 7.84
N GLY A 34 -0.23 11.92 6.89
CA GLY A 34 -1.37 12.82 7.05
C GLY A 34 -2.69 12.05 7.10
N GLN A 35 -3.73 12.62 7.71
CA GLN A 35 -5.07 12.04 7.67
C GLN A 35 -6.09 13.08 7.22
N ILE A 36 -7.02 12.68 6.35
CA ILE A 36 -8.20 13.46 5.99
C ILE A 36 -9.42 12.66 6.40
N LEU A 37 -10.20 13.16 7.36
CA LEU A 37 -11.43 12.53 7.81
C LEU A 37 -12.63 13.47 7.56
N SER A 38 -13.70 12.94 6.96
CA SER A 38 -14.98 13.62 6.79
C SER A 38 -16.12 12.82 7.41
N GLY A 39 -16.94 13.47 8.24
CA GLY A 39 -18.17 12.87 8.78
C GLY A 39 -19.30 12.75 7.74
N GLY A 40 -19.13 13.29 6.54
CA GLY A 40 -20.07 13.22 5.43
C GLY A 40 -19.39 12.75 4.16
N ASN A 41 -19.62 13.46 3.05
CA ASN A 41 -18.91 13.21 1.81
C ASN A 41 -17.56 13.94 1.81
N LEU A 42 -16.60 13.46 1.02
CA LEU A 42 -15.33 14.10 0.74
C LEU A 42 -15.12 14.17 -0.77
N SER A 43 -14.75 15.35 -1.27
CA SER A 43 -14.37 15.55 -2.67
C SER A 43 -12.97 16.15 -2.74
N LEU A 44 -12.08 15.54 -3.51
CA LEU A 44 -10.73 16.03 -3.79
C LEU A 44 -10.60 16.26 -5.29
N ALA A 45 -10.20 17.47 -5.70
CA ALA A 45 -10.01 17.82 -7.10
C ALA A 45 -8.61 18.41 -7.30
N GLY A 46 -7.83 17.84 -8.21
CA GLY A 46 -6.49 18.27 -8.57
C GLY A 46 -6.39 18.56 -10.06
N SER A 47 -5.80 19.70 -10.43
CA SER A 47 -5.49 20.06 -11.81
C SER A 47 -4.24 19.36 -12.36
N GLY A 48 -3.58 18.52 -11.55
CA GLY A 48 -2.41 17.73 -11.90
C GLY A 48 -2.42 16.40 -11.15
N ASP A 49 -1.26 15.97 -10.67
CA ASP A 49 -1.12 14.76 -9.87
C ASP A 49 -1.64 14.97 -8.43
N LEU A 50 -2.24 13.92 -7.86
CA LEU A 50 -2.64 13.85 -6.46
C LEU A 50 -2.04 12.60 -5.83
N THR A 51 -1.24 12.78 -4.78
CA THR A 51 -0.66 11.66 -4.01
C THR A 51 -1.24 11.64 -2.62
N ASN A 52 -1.95 10.56 -2.29
CA ASN A 52 -2.28 10.20 -0.93
C ASN A 52 -1.12 9.38 -0.32
N ALA A 53 -0.42 9.97 0.65
CA ALA A 53 0.65 9.34 1.41
C ALA A 53 0.26 9.13 2.89
N GLY A 54 -1.06 9.12 3.18
CA GLY A 54 -1.61 8.81 4.49
C GLY A 54 -3.03 8.24 4.37
N ASP A 55 -3.91 8.49 5.33
CA ASP A 55 -5.28 7.97 5.28
C ASP A 55 -6.29 9.01 4.82
N ILE A 56 -7.24 8.58 4.00
CA ILE A 56 -8.41 9.36 3.60
C ILE A 56 -9.65 8.54 3.98
N ALA A 57 -10.52 9.12 4.79
CA ALA A 57 -11.76 8.46 5.21
C ALA A 57 -12.95 9.41 5.14
N ALA A 58 -14.07 8.93 4.63
CA ALA A 58 -15.35 9.64 4.70
C ALA A 58 -16.47 8.68 5.12
N ALA A 59 -17.36 9.12 6.03
CA ALA A 59 -18.51 8.32 6.44
C ALA A 59 -19.54 8.15 5.31
N GLY A 60 -19.57 9.08 4.36
CA GLY A 60 -20.35 8.97 3.11
C GLY A 60 -19.46 8.59 1.93
N LYS A 61 -19.58 9.37 0.85
CA LYS A 61 -18.86 9.15 -0.40
C LYS A 61 -17.47 9.77 -0.38
N VAL A 62 -16.52 9.15 -1.07
CA VAL A 62 -15.24 9.76 -1.44
C VAL A 62 -15.22 9.91 -2.95
N SER A 63 -15.04 11.13 -3.45
CA SER A 63 -14.86 11.42 -4.88
C SER A 63 -13.50 12.08 -5.10
N ILE A 64 -12.66 11.49 -5.95
CA ILE A 64 -11.34 12.01 -6.26
C ILE A 64 -11.24 12.24 -7.77
N THR A 65 -10.89 13.45 -8.17
CA THR A 65 -10.63 13.81 -9.56
C THR A 65 -9.22 14.38 -9.69
N ALA A 66 -8.39 13.79 -10.55
CA ALA A 66 -7.06 14.30 -10.87
C ALA A 66 -6.93 14.45 -12.39
N ALA A 67 -6.45 15.59 -12.89
CA ALA A 67 -6.14 15.69 -14.33
C ALA A 67 -4.95 14.81 -14.72
N GLY A 68 -4.02 14.57 -13.80
CA GLY A 68 -2.86 13.70 -13.96
C GLY A 68 -3.08 12.33 -13.32
N THR A 69 -2.10 11.90 -12.52
CA THR A 69 -2.10 10.63 -11.80
C THR A 69 -2.68 10.80 -10.40
N PHE A 70 -3.63 9.95 -10.04
CA PHE A 70 -3.96 9.72 -8.63
C PHE A 70 -3.13 8.55 -8.10
N THR A 71 -2.35 8.78 -7.05
CA THR A 71 -1.55 7.75 -6.38
C THR A 71 -2.01 7.57 -4.95
N ASN A 72 -2.52 6.39 -4.60
CA ASN A 72 -2.63 5.95 -3.22
C ASN A 72 -1.36 5.16 -2.86
N GLN A 73 -0.47 5.78 -2.08
CA GLN A 73 0.86 5.27 -1.84
C GLN A 73 1.02 4.82 -0.39
N GLY A 74 0.91 3.52 -0.13
CA GLY A 74 1.36 2.94 1.12
C GLY A 74 2.89 2.86 1.19
N THR A 75 3.40 2.59 2.38
CA THR A 75 4.83 2.41 2.60
C THR A 75 5.23 0.96 2.36
N TYR A 76 6.32 0.77 1.63
CA TYR A 76 7.04 -0.49 1.51
C TYR A 76 8.53 -0.17 1.63
N VAL A 77 9.16 -0.69 2.67
CA VAL A 77 10.61 -0.56 2.88
C VAL A 77 11.16 -1.98 2.96
N SER A 78 12.09 -2.31 2.07
CA SER A 78 12.79 -3.59 2.08
C SER A 78 14.30 -3.38 2.19
N SER A 79 14.96 -4.25 2.93
CA SER A 79 16.41 -4.36 2.96
C SER A 79 16.84 -5.82 2.92
N VAL A 80 17.93 -6.08 2.21
CA VAL A 80 18.62 -7.36 2.28
C VAL A 80 19.73 -7.23 3.30
N THR A 81 19.72 -8.10 4.30
CA THR A 81 20.80 -8.22 5.27
C THR A 81 21.64 -9.44 4.92
N THR A 82 22.90 -9.22 4.57
CA THR A 82 23.87 -10.28 4.30
C THR A 82 24.60 -10.64 5.58
N THR A 83 24.46 -11.90 6.02
CA THR A 83 25.18 -12.43 7.18
C THR A 83 26.28 -13.37 6.72
N SER A 84 27.52 -13.10 7.10
CA SER A 84 28.65 -13.98 6.79
C SER A 84 28.47 -15.36 7.43
N GLY A 85 28.77 -16.41 6.67
CA GLY A 85 28.64 -17.81 7.09
C GLY A 85 27.50 -18.53 6.40
N CYS A 86 27.22 -19.75 6.86
CA CYS A 86 26.20 -20.63 6.29
C CYS A 86 24.96 -20.69 7.20
N LEU A 87 23.86 -21.24 6.69
CA LEU A 87 22.64 -21.44 7.48
C LEU A 87 22.93 -22.19 8.80
N PRO A 88 22.22 -21.83 9.88
CA PRO A 88 22.32 -22.54 11.15
C PRO A 88 22.19 -24.06 11.00
N GLY A 89 23.13 -24.77 11.61
CA GLY A 89 23.17 -26.22 11.64
C GLY A 89 24.03 -26.87 10.55
N ALA A 90 24.65 -26.10 9.65
CA ALA A 90 25.80 -26.60 8.89
C ALA A 90 26.92 -27.01 9.86
N ILE A 91 27.52 -28.19 9.64
CA ILE A 91 28.66 -28.68 10.45
C ILE A 91 29.96 -28.03 9.96
N THR A 92 30.05 -27.78 8.65
CA THR A 92 31.18 -27.07 8.03
C THR A 92 30.69 -26.03 7.05
N CYS A 93 31.27 -24.83 7.11
CA CYS A 93 31.04 -23.74 6.17
C CYS A 93 32.36 -23.36 5.51
N ARG A 94 32.69 -24.05 4.41
CA ARG A 94 33.99 -23.91 3.70
C ARG A 94 33.88 -23.13 2.38
N GLU A 95 32.67 -22.73 2.02
CA GLU A 95 32.42 -21.93 0.83
C GLU A 95 33.13 -20.59 0.90
N ALA A 96 33.88 -20.27 -0.14
CA ALA A 96 34.58 -19.01 -0.25
C ALA A 96 33.55 -17.88 -0.38
N GLY A 97 33.53 -16.97 0.59
CA GLY A 97 32.52 -15.90 0.63
C GLY A 97 31.13 -16.38 1.06
N ALA A 98 31.02 -17.50 1.77
CA ALA A 98 29.74 -18.02 2.28
C ALA A 98 28.94 -16.93 3.01
N HIS A 99 27.67 -16.79 2.64
CA HIS A 99 26.76 -15.86 3.28
C HIS A 99 25.31 -16.29 3.15
N VAL A 100 24.49 -15.73 4.03
CA VAL A 100 23.05 -15.90 4.03
C VAL A 100 22.43 -14.52 3.93
N ASP A 101 21.78 -14.26 2.80
CA ASP A 101 20.96 -13.08 2.61
C ASP A 101 19.59 -13.29 3.23
N THR A 102 19.10 -12.31 3.98
CA THR A 102 17.75 -12.32 4.53
C THR A 102 17.03 -11.07 4.11
N LEU A 103 15.85 -11.22 3.51
CA LEU A 103 14.97 -10.11 3.20
C LEU A 103 14.21 -9.70 4.46
N ASN A 104 14.42 -8.47 4.89
CA ASN A 104 13.56 -7.81 5.85
C ASN A 104 12.68 -6.82 5.09
N TYR A 105 11.38 -6.83 5.34
CA TYR A 105 10.49 -5.81 4.79
C TYR A 105 9.49 -5.32 5.82
N GLN A 106 9.10 -4.06 5.67
CA GLN A 106 8.03 -3.42 6.42
C GLN A 106 7.03 -2.84 5.44
N GLN A 107 5.76 -3.13 5.67
CA GLN A 107 4.65 -2.59 4.91
C GLN A 107 3.67 -1.92 5.84
N ALA A 108 3.24 -0.70 5.49
CA ALA A 108 2.09 -0.07 6.10
C ALA A 108 1.23 0.53 4.99
N PRO A 109 0.03 -0.02 4.75
CA PRO A 109 -0.84 0.48 3.71
C PRO A 109 -1.47 1.80 4.12
N ASN A 110 -1.59 2.69 3.15
CA ASN A 110 -2.38 3.90 3.25
C ASN A 110 -3.75 3.65 2.64
N THR A 111 -4.80 4.06 3.35
CA THR A 111 -6.17 3.67 3.00
C THR A 111 -6.99 4.86 2.54
N VAL A 112 -7.68 4.71 1.40
CA VAL A 112 -8.82 5.54 1.02
C VAL A 112 -10.09 4.75 1.28
N ALA A 113 -10.88 5.17 2.25
CA ALA A 113 -12.10 4.49 2.70
C ALA A 113 -13.34 5.38 2.53
N ALA A 114 -14.38 4.84 1.90
CA ALA A 114 -15.70 5.45 1.81
C ALA A 114 -16.76 4.59 2.51
N GLY A 115 -17.58 5.20 3.36
CA GLY A 115 -18.72 4.54 4.01
C GLY A 115 -19.90 4.28 3.07
N ASP A 116 -19.94 4.93 1.90
CA ASP A 116 -20.86 4.64 0.80
C ASP A 116 -20.08 4.25 -0.46
N THR A 117 -19.76 5.20 -1.34
CA THR A 117 -19.12 4.92 -2.64
C THR A 117 -17.76 5.61 -2.71
N LEU A 118 -16.76 4.91 -3.23
CA LEU A 118 -15.47 5.48 -3.63
C LEU A 118 -15.44 5.63 -5.15
N THR A 119 -15.30 6.87 -5.63
CA THR A 119 -15.10 7.17 -7.05
C THR A 119 -13.75 7.84 -7.26
N VAL A 120 -12.96 7.34 -8.21
CA VAL A 120 -11.69 7.95 -8.63
C VAL A 120 -11.72 8.15 -10.14
N HIS A 121 -11.50 9.38 -10.59
CA HIS A 121 -11.31 9.75 -11.99
C HIS A 121 -9.93 10.38 -12.19
N ALA A 122 -9.09 9.78 -13.03
CA ALA A 122 -7.75 10.29 -13.29
C ALA A 122 -7.24 9.94 -14.69
N ALA A 123 -6.13 10.53 -15.14
CA ALA A 123 -5.43 10.00 -16.32
C ALA A 123 -4.81 8.63 -16.00
N ASN A 124 -4.14 8.50 -14.86
CA ASN A 124 -3.64 7.23 -14.33
C ASN A 124 -4.08 7.04 -12.88
N ILE A 125 -4.36 5.80 -12.49
CA ILE A 125 -4.65 5.45 -11.09
C ILE A 125 -3.59 4.45 -10.63
N GLN A 126 -2.89 4.78 -9.54
CA GLN A 126 -1.87 3.92 -8.95
C GLN A 126 -2.23 3.62 -7.50
N ASN A 127 -2.47 2.34 -7.20
CA ASN A 127 -2.62 1.85 -5.85
C ASN A 127 -1.36 1.03 -5.51
N LEU A 128 -0.43 1.65 -4.78
CA LEU A 128 0.92 1.13 -4.54
C LEU A 128 1.07 0.79 -3.06
N ASN A 129 1.04 -0.49 -2.70
CA ASN A 129 1.00 -0.95 -1.31
C ASN A 129 -0.13 -0.32 -0.49
N GLY A 130 -1.20 0.15 -1.13
CA GLY A 130 -2.30 0.87 -0.51
C GLY A 130 -3.62 0.11 -0.60
N THR A 131 -4.63 0.67 0.05
CA THR A 131 -6.01 0.14 0.02
C THR A 131 -6.98 1.19 -0.51
N LEU A 132 -7.72 0.85 -1.55
CA LEU A 132 -8.89 1.59 -2.01
C LEU A 132 -10.14 0.80 -1.64
N ALA A 133 -10.96 1.34 -0.75
CA ALA A 133 -12.09 0.61 -0.18
C ALA A 133 -13.37 1.44 -0.11
N ALA A 134 -14.50 0.77 -0.31
CA ALA A 134 -15.81 1.31 -0.01
C ALA A 134 -16.73 0.25 0.59
N VAL A 135 -17.71 0.67 1.39
CA VAL A 135 -18.79 -0.23 1.80
C VAL A 135 -19.66 -0.55 0.59
N GLY A 136 -20.15 0.46 -0.12
CA GLY A 136 -20.81 0.34 -1.42
C GLY A 136 -19.77 0.26 -2.55
N ASN A 137 -20.06 0.84 -3.70
CA ASN A 137 -19.26 0.63 -4.90
C ASN A 137 -17.86 1.28 -4.82
N VAL A 138 -16.88 0.64 -5.47
CA VAL A 138 -15.61 1.26 -5.85
C VAL A 138 -15.60 1.43 -7.37
N THR A 139 -15.52 2.66 -7.85
CA THR A 139 -15.49 2.99 -9.29
C THR A 139 -14.21 3.71 -9.63
N LEU A 140 -13.35 3.09 -10.43
CA LEU A 140 -12.09 3.64 -10.89
C LEU A 140 -12.17 3.89 -12.41
N THR A 141 -12.06 5.14 -12.83
CA THR A 141 -12.06 5.53 -14.25
C THR A 141 -10.73 6.17 -14.59
N ALA A 142 -9.90 5.49 -15.38
CA ALA A 142 -8.60 5.99 -15.82
C ALA A 142 -8.55 6.24 -17.33
N GLY A 143 -8.00 7.38 -17.73
CA GLY A 143 -7.79 7.71 -19.14
C GLY A 143 -6.75 6.82 -19.84
N SER A 144 -5.76 6.33 -19.09
CA SER A 144 -4.63 5.55 -19.60
C SER A 144 -4.52 4.17 -18.95
N GLY A 145 -4.50 4.10 -17.61
CA GLY A 145 -4.34 2.82 -16.93
C GLY A 145 -4.55 2.85 -15.42
N VAL A 146 -4.82 1.65 -14.89
CA VAL A 146 -4.84 1.37 -13.45
C VAL A 146 -3.73 0.39 -13.12
N THR A 147 -2.85 0.78 -12.20
CA THR A 147 -1.83 -0.10 -11.62
C THR A 147 -2.19 -0.38 -10.17
N ASN A 148 -2.42 -1.65 -9.85
CA ASN A 148 -2.50 -2.14 -8.48
C ASN A 148 -1.24 -2.98 -8.21
N ARG A 149 -0.33 -2.45 -7.37
CA ARG A 149 0.90 -3.16 -7.00
C ARG A 149 0.91 -3.42 -5.51
N ALA A 150 0.87 -4.70 -5.13
CA ALA A 150 0.79 -5.16 -3.74
C ALA A 150 -0.27 -4.40 -2.92
N GLY A 151 -1.34 -3.97 -3.58
CA GLY A 151 -2.43 -3.19 -3.00
C GLY A 151 -3.76 -3.94 -3.06
N ALA A 152 -4.76 -3.39 -2.39
CA ALA A 152 -6.13 -3.89 -2.40
C ALA A 152 -7.09 -2.86 -2.99
N ILE A 153 -8.02 -3.34 -3.83
CA ILE A 153 -9.16 -2.57 -4.33
C ILE A 153 -10.40 -3.41 -4.00
N GLN A 154 -11.25 -2.90 -3.11
CA GLN A 154 -12.31 -3.73 -2.52
C GLN A 154 -13.61 -2.97 -2.27
N SER A 155 -14.71 -3.65 -2.54
CA SER A 155 -16.04 -3.27 -2.08
C SER A 155 -16.57 -4.35 -1.14
N THR A 156 -17.26 -3.96 -0.06
CA THR A 156 -17.80 -4.91 0.91
C THR A 156 -19.25 -5.32 0.61
N ALA A 157 -20.04 -4.42 0.03
CA ALA A 157 -21.49 -4.58 -0.22
C ALA A 157 -21.94 -4.08 -1.60
N GLY A 158 -21.00 -3.69 -2.47
CA GLY A 158 -21.25 -3.29 -3.84
C GLY A 158 -20.24 -3.91 -4.81
N ASP A 159 -20.11 -3.30 -5.98
CA ASP A 159 -19.21 -3.75 -7.04
C ASP A 159 -17.88 -2.99 -7.03
N VAL A 160 -16.84 -3.65 -7.53
CA VAL A 160 -15.61 -2.98 -7.98
C VAL A 160 -15.67 -2.84 -9.50
N THR A 161 -15.82 -1.60 -9.98
CA THR A 161 -15.80 -1.26 -11.40
C THR A 161 -14.49 -0.56 -11.76
N ILE A 162 -13.77 -1.09 -12.74
CA ILE A 162 -12.55 -0.48 -13.28
C ILE A 162 -12.72 -0.25 -14.77
N ALA A 163 -12.78 1.01 -15.18
CA ALA A 163 -12.84 1.44 -16.57
C ALA A 163 -11.50 2.09 -16.94
N ALA A 164 -10.65 1.36 -17.65
CA ALA A 164 -9.35 1.83 -18.10
C ALA A 164 -8.88 1.08 -19.35
N PRO A 165 -8.05 1.70 -20.22
CA PRO A 165 -7.44 1.00 -21.35
C PRO A 165 -6.53 -0.15 -20.91
N THR A 166 -5.86 0.00 -19.78
CA THR A 166 -4.94 -1.00 -19.23
C THR A 166 -5.16 -1.21 -17.73
N VAL A 167 -5.11 -2.46 -17.29
CA VAL A 167 -5.13 -2.83 -15.87
C VAL A 167 -3.95 -3.73 -15.59
N VAL A 168 -3.04 -3.27 -14.73
CA VAL A 168 -1.86 -4.01 -14.29
C VAL A 168 -2.03 -4.34 -12.81
N ASN A 169 -2.23 -5.62 -12.52
CA ASN A 169 -2.27 -6.13 -11.14
C ASN A 169 -1.02 -6.96 -10.88
N THR A 170 -0.18 -6.52 -9.94
CA THR A 170 1.13 -7.14 -9.67
C THR A 170 1.38 -7.23 -8.16
N THR A 171 2.17 -8.22 -7.75
CA THR A 171 2.79 -8.22 -6.42
C THR A 171 4.03 -7.31 -6.41
N MET A 172 4.74 -7.23 -5.29
CA MET A 172 6.05 -6.57 -5.24
C MET A 172 7.04 -7.26 -6.18
N ALA A 173 8.04 -6.49 -6.64
CA ALA A 173 9.11 -7.07 -7.45
C ALA A 173 9.84 -8.15 -6.61
N PRO A 174 10.04 -9.36 -7.15
CA PRO A 174 10.76 -10.39 -6.41
C PRO A 174 12.20 -9.97 -6.09
N VAL A 175 12.70 -10.42 -4.94
CA VAL A 175 14.08 -10.26 -4.48
C VAL A 175 14.77 -11.62 -4.54
N THR A 176 15.92 -11.67 -5.20
CA THR A 176 16.80 -12.85 -5.18
C THR A 176 17.74 -12.75 -3.99
N LEU A 177 17.74 -13.80 -3.16
CA LEU A 177 18.55 -13.93 -1.96
C LEU A 177 19.54 -15.08 -2.15
N HIS A 178 20.81 -14.84 -1.83
CA HIS A 178 21.76 -15.92 -1.78
C HIS A 178 21.71 -16.66 -0.43
N LYS A 179 21.76 -17.99 -0.47
CA LYS A 179 21.77 -18.84 0.73
C LYS A 179 22.89 -19.87 0.64
N SER A 180 23.93 -19.71 1.44
CA SER A 180 24.92 -20.75 1.68
C SER A 180 24.42 -21.73 2.75
N TYR A 181 24.24 -23.01 2.41
CA TYR A 181 23.86 -24.10 3.31
C TYR A 181 25.05 -24.93 3.81
N GLY A 182 26.27 -24.63 3.35
CA GLY A 182 27.47 -25.35 3.73
C GLY A 182 27.39 -26.82 3.30
N ASN A 183 27.48 -27.76 4.25
CA ASN A 183 27.37 -29.19 3.96
C ASN A 183 25.95 -29.77 4.05
N ARG A 184 24.91 -28.94 4.22
CA ARG A 184 23.51 -29.39 4.21
C ARG A 184 22.95 -29.32 2.79
N ASN A 185 22.34 -30.41 2.32
CA ASN A 185 21.62 -30.44 1.04
C ASN A 185 20.12 -30.18 1.28
N PRO A 186 19.58 -29.01 0.91
CA PRO A 186 18.14 -28.77 0.92
C PRO A 186 17.43 -29.70 -0.07
N SER A 187 16.29 -30.26 0.32
CA SER A 187 15.48 -31.14 -0.56
C SER A 187 15.04 -30.49 -1.88
N TYR A 188 15.01 -29.15 -1.94
CA TYR A 188 14.63 -28.35 -3.10
C TYR A 188 15.83 -27.83 -3.91
N ALA A 189 17.03 -27.83 -3.35
CA ALA A 189 18.25 -27.49 -4.06
C ALA A 189 18.73 -28.77 -4.75
N GLY A 190 18.24 -29.01 -5.97
CA GLY A 190 18.49 -30.23 -6.72
C GLY A 190 19.99 -30.55 -6.81
N GLY A 191 20.44 -31.52 -6.01
CA GLY A 191 21.72 -32.21 -6.21
C GLY A 191 22.96 -31.57 -5.60
N CYS A 192 22.88 -30.87 -4.47
CA CYS A 192 24.12 -30.52 -3.78
C CYS A 192 24.75 -31.79 -3.14
N ASN A 193 26.06 -32.01 -3.39
CA ASN A 193 26.82 -33.11 -2.79
C ASN A 193 27.08 -32.84 -1.31
N ALA A 194 26.07 -33.04 -0.45
CA ALA A 194 26.26 -33.03 1.00
C ALA A 194 27.04 -34.26 1.44
N GLY A 195 28.34 -34.11 1.72
CA GLY A 195 29.10 -35.09 2.51
C GLY A 195 30.21 -35.87 1.80
N GLY A 196 30.68 -35.45 0.63
CA GLY A 196 31.93 -35.94 0.07
C GLY A 196 33.16 -35.39 0.81
N THR A 197 34.08 -36.27 1.21
CA THR A 197 35.45 -35.90 1.67
C THR A 197 36.34 -35.38 0.55
N TYR A 198 35.86 -35.47 -0.70
CA TYR A 198 36.55 -34.99 -1.91
C TYR A 198 36.13 -33.55 -2.21
N LYS A 199 37.12 -32.63 -2.24
CA LYS A 199 37.01 -31.25 -2.76
C LYS A 199 35.70 -30.51 -2.45
N GLU A 200 35.47 -30.20 -1.17
CA GLU A 200 34.56 -29.11 -0.78
C GLU A 200 33.07 -29.34 -1.10
N SER A 201 32.46 -30.27 -0.38
CA SER A 201 30.99 -30.39 -0.29
C SER A 201 30.36 -29.06 0.15
N GLN A 202 29.93 -28.23 -0.80
CA GLN A 202 29.30 -26.93 -0.59
C GLN A 202 27.93 -26.95 -1.26
N CYS A 203 26.95 -26.38 -0.56
CA CYS A 203 25.57 -26.28 -1.00
C CYS A 203 25.20 -24.81 -0.87
N ALA A 204 24.90 -24.17 -1.99
CA ALA A 204 24.38 -22.80 -2.02
C ALA A 204 23.31 -22.69 -3.11
N SER A 205 22.34 -21.81 -2.91
CA SER A 205 21.34 -21.51 -3.92
C SER A 205 20.88 -20.06 -3.85
N ASP A 206 20.50 -19.54 -5.01
CA ASP A 206 19.77 -18.28 -5.11
C ASP A 206 18.27 -18.57 -5.04
N GLU A 207 17.61 -18.01 -4.02
CA GLU A 207 16.18 -18.14 -3.79
C GLU A 207 15.48 -16.82 -4.11
N THR A 208 14.50 -16.87 -5.01
CA THR A 208 13.67 -15.69 -5.31
C THR A 208 12.42 -15.68 -4.43
N THR A 209 12.24 -14.61 -3.65
CA THR A 209 11.04 -14.37 -2.82
C THR A 209 10.31 -13.12 -3.29
N ALA A 210 8.98 -13.11 -3.24
CA ALA A 210 8.13 -11.97 -3.59
C ALA A 210 7.36 -11.44 -2.38
#